data_AF-A0A6V8MMX6-F1
#
_entry.id   AF-A0A6V8MMX6-F1
#
_cell.length_a   1.000
_cell.length_b   1.000
_cell.length_c   1.000
_cell.angle_alpha   90.00
_cell.angle_beta   90.00
_cell.angle_gamma   90.00
#
_symmetry.space_group_name_H-M   'P 1'
#
loop_
_entity.id
_entity.type
_entity.pdbx_description
1 polymer ?
#
loop_
_entity_poly.entity_id
_entity_poly.type
_entity_poly.pdbx_seq_one_letter_code
_entity_poly.pdbx_strand_id
1 'polypeptide(L)' 'MRTAITTIIAALATTPAFAANGAANEPGLLMWAFLGFGAVILVGQAVPAALLVVGALKALVAAPKEVHHN' A
#
# COMPACT_ATOMS: atom_id res chain seq x y z
N MET A 1 -4.16 16.32 4.72
CA MET A 1 -2.87 15.71 5.13
C MET A 1 -3.00 14.59 6.16
N ARG A 2 -3.88 14.69 7.17
CA ARG A 2 -4.08 13.61 8.16
C ARG A 2 -4.35 12.23 7.53
N THR A 3 -5.23 12.14 6.54
CA THR A 3 -5.61 10.88 5.89
C THR A 3 -4.43 10.16 5.23
N ALA A 4 -3.55 10.89 4.53
CA ALA A 4 -2.37 10.31 3.87
C ALA A 4 -1.35 9.75 4.89
N ILE A 5 -1.13 10.48 5.99
CA ILE A 5 -0.23 10.05 7.07
C ILE A 5 -0.80 8.80 7.76
N THR A 6 -2.11 8.76 8.03
CA THR A 6 -2.77 7.58 8.61
C THR A 6 -2.67 6.35 7.70
N THR A 7 -2.79 6.53 6.38
CA THR A 7 -2.62 5.43 5.41
C THR A 7 -1.18 4.92 5.36
N ILE A 8 -0.19 5.82 5.39
CA ILE A 8 1.24 5.44 5.43
C ILE A 8 1.58 4.69 6.72
N ILE A 9 1.08 5.16 7.87
CA ILE A 9 1.29 4.48 9.17
C ILE A 9 0.61 3.10 9.17
N ALA A 10 -0.59 2.97 8.60
CA ALA A 10 -1.27 1.69 8.47
C ALA A 10 -0.50 0.70 7.58
N ALA A 11 0.14 1.19 6.51
CA ALA A 11 0.98 0.37 5.63
C ALA A 11 2.33 -0.03 6.27
N LEU A 12 2.87 0.79 7.18
CA LEU A 12 4.12 0.49 7.89
C LEU A 12 3.91 -0.40 9.12
N ALA A 13 2.70 -0.47 9.66
CA ALA A 13 2.36 -1.29 10.83
C ALA A 13 2.21 -2.80 10.51
N THR A 14 2.19 -3.19 9.24
CA THR A 14 2.16 -4.60 8.83
C THR A 14 3.55 -5.22 8.93
N THR A 15 3.97 -5.64 10.12
CA THR A 15 5.19 -6.45 10.32
C THR A 15 4.84 -7.95 10.39
N PRO A 16 5.43 -8.83 9.56
CA PRO A 16 5.19 -10.26 9.64
C PRO A 16 6.16 -10.89 10.65
N ALA A 17 5.90 -10.71 11.95
CA ALA A 17 6.75 -11.30 13.00
C ALA A 17 6.36 -12.75 13.37
N PHE A 18 5.22 -13.24 12.89
CA PHE A 18 4.63 -14.50 13.36
C PHE A 18 5.10 -15.78 12.63
N ALA A 19 5.82 -15.66 11.51
CA ALA A 19 6.25 -16.80 10.70
C ALA A 19 7.56 -17.48 11.17
N ALA A 20 8.33 -16.84 12.05
CA ALA A 20 9.67 -17.31 12.42
C ALA A 20 9.68 -18.47 13.45
N ASN A 21 8.55 -18.77 14.11
CA ASN A 21 8.53 -19.70 15.25
C ASN A 21 7.90 -21.08 14.96
N GLY A 22 7.74 -21.47 13.68
CA GLY A 22 7.02 -22.69 13.32
C GLY A 22 7.73 -23.51 12.25
N ALA A 23 8.78 -24.25 12.64
CA ALA A 23 9.33 -25.33 11.85
C ALA A 23 8.31 -26.49 11.81
N ALA A 24 7.40 -26.47 10.84
CA ALA A 24 6.62 -27.63 10.44
C ALA A 24 6.55 -27.62 8.91
N ASN A 25 6.70 -28.80 8.29
CA ASN A 25 6.74 -28.97 6.83
C ASN A 25 5.50 -28.46 6.08
N GLU A 26 4.47 -27.95 6.77
CA GLU A 26 3.32 -27.32 6.15
C GLU A 26 2.97 -25.97 6.78
N PRO A 27 2.53 -25.01 5.95
CA PRO A 27 2.06 -23.72 6.43
C PRO A 27 0.82 -23.89 7.32
N GLY A 28 0.99 -23.67 8.62
CA GLY A 28 -0.09 -23.77 9.59
C GLY A 28 -1.22 -22.77 9.33
N LEU A 29 -2.42 -23.08 9.84
CA LEU A 29 -3.64 -22.27 9.70
C LEU A 29 -3.42 -20.77 10.01
N LEU A 30 -2.59 -20.47 11.01
CA LEU A 30 -2.24 -19.10 11.41
C LEU A 30 -1.53 -18.34 10.28
N MET A 31 -0.61 -18.99 9.55
CA MET A 31 0.08 -18.38 8.41
C MET A 31 -0.91 -18.07 7.28
N TRP A 32 -1.81 -19.01 6.98
CA TRP A 32 -2.87 -18.83 5.98
C TRP A 32 -3.83 -17.70 6.35
N ALA A 33 -4.23 -17.62 7.62
CA ALA A 33 -5.08 -16.54 8.12
C ALA A 33 -4.38 -15.17 8.02
N PHE A 34 -3.09 -15.10 8.38
CA PHE A 34 -2.30 -13.88 8.30
C PHE A 34 -2.10 -13.43 6.85
N LEU A 35 -1.81 -14.37 5.96
CA LEU A 35 -1.67 -14.12 4.52
C LEU A 35 -3.00 -13.67 3.89
N GLY A 36 -4.10 -14.34 4.23
CA GLY A 36 -5.44 -13.96 3.77
C GLY A 36 -5.86 -12.58 4.26
N PHE A 37 -5.60 -12.26 5.53
CA PHE A 37 -5.84 -10.93 6.09
C PHE A 37 -5.00 -9.85 5.38
N GLY A 38 -3.71 -10.12 5.15
CA GLY A 38 -2.83 -9.25 4.37
C GLY A 38 -3.37 -9.01 2.95
N ALA A 39 -3.83 -10.06 2.27
CA ALA A 39 -4.40 -9.94 0.93
C ALA A 39 -5.65 -9.04 0.90
N VAL A 40 -6.54 -9.14 1.89
CA VAL A 40 -7.72 -8.26 2.01
C VAL A 40 -7.31 -6.80 2.20
N ILE A 41 -6.26 -6.53 2.99
CA ILE A 41 -5.73 -5.17 3.18
C ILE A 41 -5.13 -4.63 1.87
N LEU A 42 -4.37 -5.43 1.13
CA LEU A 42 -3.83 -5.05 -0.17
C LEU A 42 -4.94 -4.66 -1.15
N VAL A 43 -6.01 -5.47 -1.22
CA VAL A 43 -7.18 -5.19 -2.07
C VAL A 43 -7.92 -3.95 -1.59
N GLY A 44 -8.12 -3.80 -0.27
CA GLY A 44 -8.84 -2.67 0.32
C GLY A 44 -8.19 -1.31 0.06
N GLN A 45 -6.87 -1.27 -0.10
CA GLN A 45 -6.14 -0.04 -0.43
C GLN A 45 -5.75 0.08 -1.92
N ALA A 46 -6.11 -0.89 -2.76
CA ALA A 46 -5.74 -0.90 -4.18
C ALA A 46 -6.25 0.34 -4.93
N VAL A 47 -7.48 0.77 -4.65
CA VAL A 47 -8.08 1.97 -5.25
C VAL A 47 -7.32 3.24 -4.85
N PRO A 48 -7.13 3.57 -3.55
CA PRO A 48 -6.35 4.75 -3.17
C PRO A 48 -4.90 4.69 -3.66
N ALA A 49 -4.25 3.53 -3.70
CA ALA A 49 -2.91 3.37 -4.27
C ALA A 49 -2.90 3.69 -5.78
N ALA A 50 -3.86 3.18 -6.54
CA ALA A 50 -3.98 3.46 -7.97
C ALA A 50 -4.20 4.95 -8.24
N LEU A 51 -5.04 5.63 -7.45
CA LEU A 51 -5.28 7.06 -7.57
C LEU A 51 -3.99 7.88 -7.34
N LEU A 52 -3.16 7.50 -6.36
CA LEU A 52 -1.88 8.16 -6.11
C LEU A 52 -0.89 7.99 -7.27
N VAL A 53 -0.78 6.77 -7.82
CA VAL A 53 0.10 6.49 -8.97
C VAL A 53 -0.36 7.28 -10.19
N VAL A 54 -1.66 7.27 -10.51
CA VAL A 54 -2.21 8.05 -11.63
C VAL A 54 -1.99 9.55 -11.42
N GLY A 55 -2.21 10.05 -10.20
CA GLY A 55 -1.97 11.46 -9.87
C GLY A 55 -0.50 11.86 -10.03
N ALA A 56 0.42 11.01 -9.55
CA ALA A 56 1.85 11.22 -9.71
C ALA A 56 2.25 11.22 -11.18
N LEU A 57 1.81 10.23 -11.97
CA LEU A 57 2.08 10.18 -13.40
C LEU A 57 1.60 11.45 -14.10
N LYS A 58 0.35 11.89 -13.86
CA LYS A 58 -0.17 13.14 -14.43
C LYS A 58 0.68 14.36 -14.04
N ALA A 59 1.19 14.43 -12.81
CA ALA A 59 2.07 15.52 -12.38
C ALA A 59 3.43 15.50 -13.07
N LEU A 60 3.96 14.30 -13.38
CA LEU A 60 5.21 14.15 -14.12
C LEU A 60 5.06 14.48 -15.61
N VAL A 61 3.91 14.17 -16.22
CA VAL A 61 3.67 14.44 -17.66
C VAL A 61 3.14 15.86 -17.91
N ALA A 62 2.53 16.51 -16.91
CA ALA A 62 2.13 17.91 -16.99
C ALA A 62 3.38 18.81 -16.93
N ALA A 63 4.05 18.99 -18.07
CA ALA A 63 5.07 20.02 -18.23
C ALA A 63 4.49 21.38 -17.80
N PRO A 64 5.26 22.23 -17.10
CA PRO A 64 4.80 23.58 -16.76
C PRO A 64 4.46 24.31 -18.06
N LYS A 65 3.18 24.55 -18.33
CA LYS A 65 2.79 25.51 -19.37
C LYS A 65 3.35 26.85 -18.90
N GLU A 66 4.41 27.29 -19.55
CA GLU A 66 4.92 28.64 -19.41
C GLU A 66 3.75 29.59 -19.66
N VAL A 67 3.31 30.25 -18.59
CA VAL A 67 2.28 31.28 -18.63
C VAL A 67 2.95 32.50 -19.27
N HIS A 68 2.99 32.53 -20.60
CA HIS A 68 3.25 33.74 -21.36
C HIS A 68 2.07 34.69 -21.13
N HIS A 69 2.21 35.55 -20.14
CA HIS A 69 1.36 36.71 -19.93
C HIS A 69 1.84 37.80 -20.90
N ASN A 70 1.03 38.12 -21.91
CA ASN A 70 1.16 39.31 -22.74
C ASN A 70 0.13 40.33 -22.28
#